data_AF-A0A1Z9S3E2-F1
#
_entry.id   AF-A0A1Z9S3E2-F1
#
_cell.length_a   1.000
_cell.length_b   1.000
_cell.length_c   1.000
_cell.angle_alpha   90.00
_cell.angle_beta   90.00
_cell.angle_gamma   90.00
#
_symmetry.space_group_name_H-M   'P 1'
#
loop_
_entity.id
_entity.type
_entity.pdbx_description
1 polymer ?
#
loop_
_entity_poly.entity_id
_entity_poly.type
_entity_poly.pdbx_seq_one_letter_code
_entity_poly.pdbx_strand_id
1 'polypeptide(L)'
;MISKNYIVDNSIVGMILLSLSRSKIKFKNQDKEKTEFSYFISPSDLIGEDLENIQLDTYGILNKNKLLLREPIIRDQISYVKFDRDINFKDDLNGIDIISDQIKIFYFYSIENYDHKYNLSVFTNLGLNKVNIIFPNKDTIHFYSEKKDVLKKYIKKLTKNIVDNKYFTEIRLPTRLELRENNSLINAYELTNKTFIGLSYQLVNLLNLISKNPNKNIKVSENNNHYLNNLFFSFYSLFPSFLSSFIFRFLLRFNGSMVFSKQILEINNTFTSENYIFSNFIDEDQSISSFKIGDFLPKILLKSKNKNLKDLFTDEINIVCSSNSNINTKENLITLKTEDHKGLDGQLISTSSYELLNLNDCFYVVSKDGLVQFVDLIKNFEASMKTSQIKSKYSDKKQKSMDSFDVKNFTASLPRASFNLRLPPIFKKQ
;
A
#
# COMPACT_ATOMS: atom_id res chain seq x y z
N MET A 1 -9.63 12.50 22.75
CA MET A 1 -8.62 11.42 22.86
C MET A 1 -7.53 11.92 23.78
N ILE A 2 -7.18 11.16 24.83
CA ILE A 2 -6.05 11.50 25.71
C ILE A 2 -4.78 11.31 24.89
N SER A 3 -3.97 12.37 24.73
CA SER A 3 -2.68 12.28 24.05
C SER A 3 -1.77 11.31 24.80
N LYS A 4 -1.59 10.09 24.28
CA LYS A 4 -0.59 9.17 24.84
C LYS A 4 0.82 9.65 24.46
N ASN A 5 1.76 9.50 25.39
CA ASN A 5 3.17 9.70 25.11
C ASN A 5 3.73 8.41 24.48
N TYR A 6 4.48 8.53 23.39
CA TYR A 6 5.26 7.43 22.82
C TYR A 6 6.73 7.62 23.10
N ILE A 7 7.39 6.53 23.50
CA ILE A 7 8.83 6.46 23.73
C ILE A 7 9.39 5.55 22.63
N VAL A 8 10.29 6.08 21.80
CA VAL A 8 10.80 5.41 20.60
C VAL A 8 12.32 5.28 20.66
N ASP A 9 12.87 4.24 20.06
CA ASP A 9 14.31 4.00 19.96
C ASP A 9 14.88 4.22 18.54
N ASN A 10 14.01 4.45 17.55
CA ASN A 10 14.37 4.65 16.15
C ASN A 10 13.89 6.01 15.63
N SER A 11 14.83 6.77 15.03
CA SER A 11 14.62 8.15 14.57
C SER A 11 13.47 8.28 13.56
N ILE A 12 13.36 7.36 12.59
CA ILE A 12 12.31 7.41 11.57
C ILE A 12 10.92 7.14 12.15
N VAL A 13 10.82 6.29 13.17
CA VAL A 13 9.56 5.99 13.87
C VAL A 13 9.04 7.24 14.57
N GLY A 14 9.94 7.94 15.29
CA GLY A 14 9.60 9.21 15.91
C GLY A 14 9.19 10.28 14.91
N MET A 15 9.94 10.44 13.81
CA MET A 15 9.59 11.40 12.74
C MET A 15 8.22 11.11 12.13
N ILE A 16 7.90 9.85 11.85
CA ILE A 16 6.59 9.46 11.31
C ILE A 16 5.48 9.78 12.32
N LEU A 17 5.63 9.39 13.58
CA LEU A 17 4.60 9.66 14.59
C LEU A 17 4.39 11.17 14.83
N LEU A 18 5.45 11.99 14.74
CA LEU A 18 5.34 13.45 14.76
C LEU A 18 4.58 13.94 13.53
N SER A 19 4.86 13.35 12.36
CA SER A 19 4.21 13.73 11.11
C SER A 19 2.70 13.50 11.09
N LEU A 20 2.24 12.51 11.86
CA LEU A 20 0.84 12.18 12.04
C LEU A 20 0.10 13.13 12.99
N SER A 21 0.76 14.16 13.56
CA SER A 21 0.20 15.26 14.38
C SER A 21 -0.52 14.87 15.68
N ARG A 22 -0.37 13.63 16.16
CA ARG A 22 -1.27 13.05 17.19
C ARG A 22 -0.61 12.72 18.53
N SER A 23 0.69 12.94 18.71
CA SER A 23 1.36 12.45 19.92
C SER A 23 2.57 13.26 20.36
N LYS A 24 2.83 13.22 21.67
CA LYS A 24 4.10 13.67 22.26
C LYS A 24 5.09 12.52 22.17
N ILE A 25 6.28 12.78 21.63
CA ILE A 25 7.28 11.75 21.33
C ILE A 25 8.53 12.00 22.15
N LYS A 26 9.10 10.91 22.64
CA LYS A 26 10.34 10.89 23.42
C LYS A 26 11.26 9.82 22.86
N PHE A 27 12.56 10.08 22.86
CA PHE A 27 13.57 9.13 22.39
C PHE A 27 14.25 8.44 23.56
N LYS A 28 14.47 7.12 23.45
CA LYS A 28 15.01 6.29 24.55
C LYS A 28 16.49 6.56 24.86
N ASN A 29 17.27 7.08 23.90
CA ASN A 29 18.69 7.41 24.07
C ASN A 29 19.01 8.82 23.55
N GLN A 30 19.82 9.57 24.30
CA GLN A 30 20.42 10.87 23.92
C GLN A 30 21.64 10.73 22.99
N ASP A 31 21.96 9.53 22.52
CA ASP A 31 23.09 9.35 21.63
C ASP A 31 22.82 10.08 20.32
N LYS A 32 23.52 11.20 20.18
CA LYS A 32 23.73 12.13 19.07
C LYS A 32 23.65 11.54 17.65
N GLU A 33 22.56 10.86 17.28
CA GLU A 33 22.05 10.97 15.93
C GLU A 33 21.61 12.43 15.83
N LYS A 34 22.52 13.31 15.41
CA LYS A 34 22.12 14.53 14.70
C LYS A 34 21.08 14.02 13.72
N THR A 35 19.82 14.39 13.90
CA THR A 35 18.76 14.01 12.98
C THR A 35 19.05 14.74 11.69
N GLU A 36 19.93 14.14 10.88
CA GLU A 36 20.02 14.42 9.47
C GLU A 36 18.61 14.22 8.92
N PHE A 37 18.15 15.21 8.16
CA PHE A 37 16.85 15.18 7.51
C PHE A 37 16.59 13.78 6.94
N SER A 38 15.44 13.23 7.25
CA SER A 38 15.06 11.91 6.76
C SER A 38 13.90 12.02 5.80
N TYR A 39 13.83 11.06 4.90
CA TYR A 39 12.75 10.94 3.94
C TYR A 39 11.98 9.66 4.19
N PHE A 40 10.66 9.74 4.02
CA PHE A 40 9.80 8.55 4.02
C PHE A 40 8.63 8.73 3.05
N ILE A 41 8.00 7.60 2.72
CA ILE A 41 6.79 7.55 1.90
C ILE A 41 5.58 7.37 2.82
N SER A 42 4.54 8.15 2.59
CA SER A 42 3.33 8.18 3.40
C SER A 42 2.08 8.33 2.52
N PRO A 43 0.92 7.75 2.89
CA PRO A 43 -0.35 8.15 2.29
C PRO A 43 -0.56 9.66 2.45
N SER A 44 -0.91 10.35 1.38
CA SER A 44 -1.02 11.82 1.40
C SER A 44 -2.08 12.34 2.38
N ASP A 45 -3.08 11.54 2.73
CA ASP A 45 -4.14 11.92 3.68
C ASP A 45 -3.74 11.80 5.16
N LEU A 46 -2.57 11.25 5.46
CA LEU A 46 -2.08 11.08 6.83
C LEU A 46 -1.09 12.17 7.28
N ILE A 47 -0.57 12.98 6.36
CA ILE A 47 0.46 13.99 6.67
C ILE A 47 -0.19 15.25 7.21
N GLY A 48 0.32 15.76 8.34
CA GLY A 48 -0.09 17.05 8.88
C GLY A 48 0.21 18.22 7.93
N GLU A 49 -0.65 19.23 7.93
CA GLU A 49 -0.58 20.37 6.98
C GLU A 49 0.75 21.14 7.02
N ASP A 50 1.45 21.12 8.17
CA ASP A 50 2.67 21.92 8.37
C ASP A 50 3.95 21.28 7.80
N LEU A 51 3.87 20.09 7.18
CA LEU A 51 5.05 19.33 6.76
C LEU A 51 5.33 19.47 5.27
N GLU A 52 6.60 19.72 4.95
CA GLU A 52 7.08 19.72 3.58
C GLU A 52 6.93 18.30 3.00
N ASN A 53 6.03 18.18 2.04
CA ASN A 53 5.78 16.93 1.35
C ASN A 53 5.51 17.18 -0.13
N ILE A 54 5.90 16.19 -0.93
CA ILE A 54 5.80 16.21 -2.38
C ILE A 54 4.86 15.08 -2.78
N GLN A 55 3.72 15.43 -3.37
CA GLN A 55 2.81 14.44 -3.96
C GLN A 55 3.44 13.89 -5.24
N LEU A 56 3.50 12.56 -5.34
CA LEU A 56 4.07 11.89 -6.51
C LEU A 56 2.95 11.58 -7.50
N ASP A 57 3.05 12.11 -8.72
CA ASP A 57 2.01 12.00 -9.74
C ASP A 57 2.11 10.72 -10.56
N THR A 58 3.32 10.19 -10.76
CA THR A 58 3.53 9.04 -11.65
C THR A 58 4.46 8.02 -11.04
N TYR A 59 4.24 6.76 -11.40
CA TYR A 59 5.15 5.68 -11.10
C TYR A 59 5.71 5.09 -12.39
N GLY A 60 6.81 4.35 -12.29
CA GLY A 60 7.43 3.76 -13.46
C GLY A 60 8.35 2.60 -13.16
N ILE A 61 8.67 1.88 -14.23
CA ILE A 61 9.48 0.67 -14.17
C ILE A 61 10.69 0.87 -15.07
N LEU A 62 11.88 0.64 -14.51
CA LEU A 62 13.14 0.65 -15.23
C LEU A 62 13.64 -0.79 -15.45
N ASN A 63 14.05 -1.06 -16.69
CA ASN A 63 14.91 -2.20 -17.00
C ASN A 63 16.32 -1.69 -17.28
N LYS A 64 17.23 -1.97 -16.34
CA LYS A 64 18.57 -1.36 -16.32
C LYS A 64 18.42 0.17 -16.28
N ASN A 65 18.75 0.87 -17.35
CA ASN A 65 18.62 2.32 -17.48
C ASN A 65 17.52 2.76 -18.45
N LYS A 66 16.73 1.83 -19.00
CA LYS A 66 15.65 2.12 -19.94
C LYS A 66 14.30 2.13 -19.23
N LEU A 67 13.53 3.19 -19.46
CA LEU A 67 12.15 3.28 -19.02
C LEU A 67 11.30 2.29 -19.82
N LEU A 68 10.67 1.35 -19.11
CA LEU A 68 9.73 0.41 -19.71
C LEU A 68 8.29 0.94 -19.68
N LEU A 69 7.93 1.56 -18.56
CA LEU A 69 6.58 2.01 -18.28
C LEU A 69 6.66 3.25 -17.39
N ARG A 70 5.77 4.21 -17.64
CA ARG A 70 5.45 5.31 -16.74
C ARG A 70 3.96 5.55 -16.84
N GLU A 71 3.28 5.51 -15.71
CA GLU A 71 1.83 5.64 -15.61
C GLU A 71 1.48 6.56 -14.43
N PRO A 72 0.31 7.22 -14.46
CA PRO A 72 -0.15 8.03 -13.35
C PRO A 72 -0.45 7.18 -12.11
N ILE A 73 -0.16 7.73 -10.94
CA ILE A 73 -0.66 7.22 -9.66
C ILE A 73 -2.10 7.72 -9.54
N ILE A 74 -3.04 6.80 -9.36
CA ILE A 74 -4.48 7.09 -9.41
C ILE A 74 -5.10 6.90 -8.02
N ARG A 75 -5.94 7.85 -7.62
CA ARG A 75 -6.74 7.91 -6.37
C ARG A 75 -5.91 8.06 -5.09
N ASP A 76 -5.24 6.99 -4.66
CA ASP A 76 -4.50 6.98 -3.40
C ASP A 76 -3.14 7.64 -3.62
N GLN A 77 -3.13 8.97 -3.53
CA GLN A 77 -1.92 9.76 -3.65
C GLN A 77 -0.93 9.37 -2.55
N ILE A 78 0.32 9.24 -2.95
CA ILE A 78 1.44 9.04 -2.04
C ILE A 78 2.26 10.30 -1.99
N SER A 79 2.67 10.63 -0.79
CA SER A 79 3.52 11.78 -0.53
C SER A 79 4.91 11.29 -0.13
N TYR A 80 5.90 11.94 -0.73
CA TYR A 80 7.29 11.85 -0.35
C TYR A 80 7.59 12.98 0.63
N VAL A 81 7.79 12.61 1.89
CA VAL A 81 7.89 13.56 3.00
C VAL A 81 9.35 13.80 3.32
N LYS A 82 9.72 15.08 3.42
CA LYS A 82 11.00 15.50 3.99
C LYS A 82 10.73 15.90 5.44
N PHE A 83 11.45 15.29 6.37
CA PHE A 83 11.38 15.67 7.78
C PHE A 83 12.70 16.28 8.22
N ASP A 84 12.66 17.59 8.49
CA ASP A 84 13.84 18.43 8.78
C ASP A 84 13.64 19.24 10.08
N ARG A 85 12.87 18.69 11.03
CA ARG A 85 12.58 19.34 12.31
C ARG A 85 13.36 18.67 13.44
N ASP A 86 13.92 19.49 14.32
CA ASP A 86 14.50 19.02 15.58
C ASP A 86 13.42 18.39 16.46
N ILE A 87 13.75 17.26 17.05
CA ILE A 87 12.86 16.55 17.96
C ILE A 87 13.24 16.92 19.38
N ASN A 88 12.34 17.59 20.09
CA ASN A 88 12.56 17.97 21.50
C ASN A 88 12.54 16.73 22.41
N PHE A 89 13.67 16.45 23.06
CA PHE A 89 13.85 15.38 24.04
C PHE A 89 13.26 15.79 25.41
N LYS A 90 12.57 14.87 26.10
CA LYS A 90 12.12 15.06 27.50
C LYS A 90 12.25 13.76 28.29
N ASP A 91 12.71 13.87 29.54
CA ASP A 91 13.18 12.75 30.37
C ASP A 91 12.09 11.99 31.17
N ASP A 92 10.80 12.34 31.03
CA ASP A 92 9.75 11.64 31.82
C ASP A 92 9.40 10.26 31.25
N LEU A 93 9.45 9.20 32.07
CA LEU A 93 9.39 7.78 31.70
C LEU A 93 8.00 7.16 31.47
N ASN A 94 6.91 7.93 31.53
CA ASN A 94 5.55 7.38 31.43
C ASN A 94 4.99 7.48 30.00
N GLY A 95 4.77 6.33 29.35
CA GLY A 95 4.21 6.22 28.01
C GLY A 95 4.23 4.79 27.45
N ILE A 96 3.86 4.67 26.18
CA ILE A 96 4.01 3.41 25.42
C ILE A 96 5.38 3.41 24.77
N ASP A 97 6.18 2.41 25.09
CA ASP A 97 7.42 2.10 24.40
C ASP A 97 7.12 1.45 23.04
N ILE A 98 7.68 2.00 21.97
CA ILE A 98 7.76 1.38 20.65
C ILE A 98 9.22 1.04 20.41
N ILE A 99 9.54 -0.25 20.48
CA ILE A 99 10.89 -0.79 20.39
C ILE A 99 11.10 -1.36 18.98
N SER A 100 12.20 -1.00 18.35
CA SER A 100 12.55 -1.38 16.98
C SER A 100 13.56 -2.53 16.97
N ASP A 101 13.11 -3.74 17.28
CA ASP A 101 13.99 -4.91 17.51
C ASP A 101 14.85 -5.29 16.30
N GLN A 102 14.28 -5.16 15.09
CA GLN A 102 14.95 -5.55 13.85
C GLN A 102 14.94 -4.37 12.90
N ILE A 103 16.10 -4.07 12.34
CA ILE A 103 16.32 -2.90 11.48
C ILE A 103 16.86 -3.36 10.13
N LYS A 104 16.27 -2.79 9.09
CA LYS A 104 16.74 -2.90 7.72
C LYS A 104 17.37 -1.58 7.27
N ILE A 105 18.58 -1.68 6.73
CA ILE A 105 19.36 -0.52 6.30
C ILE A 105 19.18 -0.32 4.80
N PHE A 106 18.79 0.89 4.42
CA PHE A 106 18.79 1.38 3.04
C PHE A 106 19.85 2.46 2.87
N TYR A 107 20.60 2.39 1.80
CA TYR A 107 21.53 3.43 1.41
C TYR A 107 20.80 4.45 0.55
N PHE A 108 20.89 5.72 0.95
CA PHE A 108 20.37 6.88 0.25
C PHE A 108 21.50 7.61 -0.48
N TYR A 109 21.19 8.16 -1.65
CA TYR A 109 22.07 9.07 -2.37
C TYR A 109 21.21 10.12 -3.11
N SER A 110 21.55 11.40 -2.95
CA SER A 110 20.92 12.50 -3.67
C SER A 110 21.81 13.03 -4.77
N ILE A 111 21.22 13.40 -5.90
CA ILE A 111 21.85 14.19 -6.95
C ILE A 111 21.00 15.43 -7.14
N GLU A 112 21.57 16.58 -6.80
CA GLU A 112 20.98 17.89 -7.03
C GLU A 112 21.50 18.51 -8.34
N ASN A 113 20.79 19.51 -8.86
CA ASN A 113 21.16 20.25 -10.08
C ASN A 113 21.35 19.37 -11.33
N TYR A 114 20.55 18.31 -11.45
CA TYR A 114 20.54 17.41 -12.59
C TYR A 114 19.25 17.54 -13.38
N ASP A 115 19.33 18.14 -14.57
CA ASP A 115 18.15 18.34 -15.43
C ASP A 115 17.55 17.00 -15.91
N HIS A 116 16.25 16.83 -15.67
CA HIS A 116 15.51 15.66 -16.10
C HIS A 116 14.01 15.90 -16.32
N LYS A 117 13.37 15.06 -17.12
CA LYS A 117 11.95 15.17 -17.47
C LYS A 117 10.96 14.42 -16.55
N TYR A 118 11.44 13.78 -15.49
CA TYR A 118 10.66 12.87 -14.65
C TYR A 118 10.12 13.52 -13.37
N ASN A 119 9.81 14.81 -13.41
CA ASN A 119 9.24 15.52 -12.25
C ASN A 119 8.09 14.76 -11.57
N LEU A 120 8.03 14.81 -10.24
CA LEU A 120 7.00 14.17 -9.39
C LEU A 120 6.80 12.68 -9.71
N SER A 121 7.90 11.94 -9.88
CA SER A 121 7.84 10.53 -10.30
C SER A 121 8.59 9.60 -9.37
N VAL A 122 8.14 8.36 -9.28
CA VAL A 122 8.82 7.30 -8.53
C VAL A 122 8.99 6.04 -9.36
N PHE A 123 10.23 5.63 -9.58
CA PHE A 123 10.57 4.47 -10.37
C PHE A 123 11.15 3.34 -9.52
N THR A 124 10.87 2.11 -9.92
CA THR A 124 11.50 0.90 -9.39
C THR A 124 12.13 0.10 -10.51
N ASN A 125 13.16 -0.68 -10.20
CA ASN A 125 13.77 -1.58 -11.17
C ASN A 125 13.19 -3.01 -11.09
N LEU A 126 13.43 -3.77 -12.16
CA LEU A 126 13.04 -5.18 -12.27
C LEU A 126 14.07 -6.19 -11.78
N GLY A 127 15.14 -5.70 -11.13
CA GLY A 127 16.17 -6.57 -10.60
C GLY A 127 15.74 -7.25 -9.30
N LEU A 128 16.39 -8.38 -8.99
CA LEU A 128 16.33 -9.02 -7.67
C LEU A 128 16.76 -8.06 -6.56
N ASN A 129 17.77 -7.23 -6.83
CA ASN A 129 18.15 -6.13 -5.94
C ASN A 129 17.36 -4.88 -6.34
N LYS A 130 16.35 -4.56 -5.55
CA LYS A 130 15.47 -3.43 -5.78
C LYS A 130 16.20 -2.11 -5.56
N VAL A 131 15.99 -1.20 -6.50
CA VAL A 131 16.43 0.19 -6.44
C VAL A 131 15.20 1.06 -6.64
N ASN A 132 14.87 1.87 -5.64
CA ASN A 132 13.83 2.88 -5.76
C ASN A 132 14.49 4.21 -6.14
N ILE A 133 13.89 4.91 -7.10
CA ILE A 133 14.38 6.19 -7.63
C ILE A 133 13.24 7.17 -7.55
N ILE A 134 13.44 8.27 -6.84
CA ILE A 134 12.42 9.30 -6.65
C ILE A 134 12.92 10.58 -7.32
N PHE A 135 12.04 11.19 -8.10
CA PHE A 135 12.26 12.45 -8.79
C PHE A 135 11.33 13.50 -8.16
N PRO A 136 11.74 14.10 -7.02
CA PRO A 136 10.89 15.01 -6.26
C PRO A 136 10.55 16.31 -7.00
N ASN A 137 11.44 16.81 -7.85
CA ASN A 137 11.26 18.05 -8.59
C ASN A 137 11.87 17.89 -10.00
N LYS A 138 12.25 18.98 -10.70
CA LYS A 138 12.82 18.91 -12.07
C LYS A 138 14.34 18.73 -12.12
N ASP A 139 15.03 18.91 -11.01
CA ASP A 139 16.49 19.01 -10.95
C ASP A 139 17.14 18.07 -9.91
N THR A 140 16.34 17.27 -9.22
CA THR A 140 16.79 16.44 -8.09
C THR A 140 16.40 14.99 -8.30
N ILE A 141 17.34 14.07 -8.06
CA ILE A 141 17.11 12.63 -8.11
C ILE A 141 17.59 11.97 -6.82
N HIS A 142 16.70 11.24 -6.19
CA HIS A 142 16.95 10.48 -4.96
C HIS A 142 16.98 8.98 -5.26
N PHE A 143 17.96 8.28 -4.70
CA PHE A 143 18.17 6.85 -4.93
C PHE A 143 18.17 6.08 -3.61
N TYR A 144 17.51 4.92 -3.59
CA TYR A 144 17.46 4.02 -2.43
C TYR A 144 17.73 2.57 -2.82
N SER A 145 18.57 1.88 -2.06
CA SER A 145 18.72 0.42 -2.14
C SER A 145 19.38 -0.16 -0.90
N GLU A 146 19.10 -1.42 -0.59
CA GLU A 146 19.79 -2.18 0.47
C GLU A 146 21.28 -2.39 0.17
N LYS A 147 21.70 -2.30 -1.09
CA LYS A 147 23.08 -2.59 -1.51
C LYS A 147 23.73 -1.35 -2.11
N LYS A 148 24.67 -0.76 -1.36
CA LYS A 148 25.47 0.40 -1.78
C LYS A 148 26.08 0.24 -3.18
N ASP A 149 26.64 -0.93 -3.49
CA ASP A 149 27.26 -1.20 -4.80
C ASP A 149 26.27 -1.30 -5.95
N VAL A 150 25.04 -1.78 -5.68
CA VAL A 150 23.97 -1.79 -6.68
C VAL A 150 23.54 -0.36 -6.97
N LEU A 151 23.41 0.48 -5.95
CA LEU A 151 23.06 1.89 -6.08
C LEU A 151 24.08 2.64 -6.94
N LYS A 152 25.38 2.51 -6.63
CA LYS A 152 26.47 3.09 -7.44
C LYS A 152 26.39 2.71 -8.91
N LYS A 153 26.17 1.42 -9.19
CA LYS A 153 26.06 0.91 -10.57
C LYS A 153 24.86 1.52 -11.28
N TYR A 154 23.74 1.71 -10.60
CA TYR A 154 22.54 2.33 -11.16
C TYR A 154 22.74 3.83 -11.41
N ILE A 155 23.25 4.57 -10.43
CA ILE A 155 23.54 6.00 -10.55
C ILE A 155 24.48 6.27 -11.72
N LYS A 156 25.61 5.55 -11.81
CA LYS A 156 26.59 5.68 -12.91
C LYS A 156 25.95 5.40 -14.28
N LYS A 157 25.01 4.45 -14.36
CA LYS A 157 24.32 4.12 -15.63
C LYS A 157 23.26 5.14 -16.03
N LEU A 158 22.58 5.76 -15.06
CA LEU A 158 21.50 6.70 -15.31
C LEU A 158 22.01 8.13 -15.54
N THR A 159 22.99 8.56 -14.76
CA THR A 159 23.46 9.96 -14.76
C THR A 159 24.86 10.15 -15.34
N LYS A 160 25.62 9.07 -15.55
CA LYS A 160 27.06 9.10 -15.91
C LYS A 160 27.97 9.78 -14.88
N ASN A 161 27.43 10.20 -13.72
CA ASN A 161 28.21 10.84 -12.66
C ASN A 161 29.09 9.83 -11.91
N ILE A 162 30.20 10.35 -11.35
CA ILE A 162 31.05 9.63 -10.40
C ILE A 162 30.36 9.67 -9.04
N VAL A 163 30.27 8.52 -8.38
CA VAL A 163 29.58 8.37 -7.10
C VAL A 163 30.62 8.27 -5.99
N ASP A 164 30.64 9.24 -5.08
CA ASP A 164 31.53 9.25 -3.92
C ASP A 164 30.86 8.54 -2.73
N ASN A 165 31.62 7.70 -2.03
CA ASN A 165 31.13 6.93 -0.88
C ASN A 165 30.68 7.78 0.29
N LYS A 166 31.19 9.02 0.41
CA LYS A 166 30.96 9.92 1.54
C LYS A 166 29.58 10.58 1.54
N TYR A 167 28.91 10.65 0.38
CA TYR A 167 27.56 11.25 0.26
C TYR A 167 26.43 10.24 0.42
N PHE A 168 26.74 9.02 0.86
CA PHE A 168 25.72 8.05 1.18
C PHE A 168 25.26 8.22 2.62
N THR A 169 23.96 8.32 2.80
CA THR A 169 23.32 8.30 4.13
C THR A 169 22.68 6.93 4.34
N GLU A 170 22.74 6.43 5.57
CA GLU A 170 22.04 5.20 5.97
C GLU A 170 20.67 5.55 6.54
N ILE A 171 19.65 4.88 6.04
CA ILE A 171 18.28 4.99 6.54
C ILE A 171 17.89 3.66 7.17
N ARG A 172 17.54 3.73 8.45
CA ARG A 172 17.27 2.59 9.31
C ARG A 172 15.78 2.41 9.51
N LEU A 173 15.14 1.60 8.67
CA LEU A 173 13.73 1.28 8.80
C LEU A 173 13.54 0.01 9.64
N PRO A 174 12.70 0.02 10.68
CA PRO A 174 12.38 -1.20 11.40
C PRO A 174 11.67 -2.20 10.48
N THR A 175 11.93 -3.49 10.70
CA THR A 175 11.13 -4.60 10.14
C THR A 175 10.30 -5.30 11.21
N ARG A 176 10.54 -5.01 12.48
CA ARG A 176 9.74 -5.47 13.61
C ARG A 176 9.60 -4.35 14.63
N LEU A 177 8.38 -4.19 15.15
CA LEU A 177 8.08 -3.26 16.24
C LEU A 177 7.46 -4.03 17.41
N GLU A 178 7.96 -3.80 18.62
CA GLU A 178 7.35 -4.25 19.87
C GLU A 178 6.72 -3.06 20.59
N LEU A 179 5.46 -3.20 20.99
CA LEU A 179 4.78 -2.23 21.85
C LEU A 179 4.76 -2.72 23.28
N ARG A 180 5.28 -1.90 24.19
CA ARG A 180 5.28 -2.19 25.61
C ARG A 180 4.74 -1.02 26.41
N GLU A 181 4.08 -1.30 27.52
CA GLU A 181 3.66 -0.28 28.50
C GLU A 181 4.03 -0.82 29.89
N ASN A 182 4.76 -0.04 30.69
CA ASN A 182 5.28 -0.46 32.00
C ASN A 182 6.01 -1.82 31.96
N ASN A 183 6.88 -2.03 30.97
CA ASN A 183 7.61 -3.27 30.68
C ASN A 183 6.75 -4.50 30.30
N SER A 184 5.42 -4.39 30.26
CA SER A 184 4.54 -5.44 29.77
C SER A 184 4.38 -5.35 28.25
N LEU A 185 4.47 -6.48 27.55
CA LEU A 185 4.26 -6.56 26.11
C LEU A 185 2.77 -6.41 25.79
N ILE A 186 2.42 -5.39 25.00
CA ILE A 186 1.07 -5.21 24.44
C ILE A 186 0.94 -6.05 23.17
N ASN A 187 1.84 -5.85 22.21
CA ASN A 187 1.83 -6.55 20.94
C ASN A 187 3.18 -6.46 20.22
N ALA A 188 3.41 -7.31 19.23
CA ALA A 188 4.55 -7.26 18.33
C ALA A 188 4.08 -7.33 16.88
N TYR A 189 4.67 -6.50 16.02
CA TYR A 189 4.30 -6.39 14.61
C TYR A 189 5.50 -6.65 13.72
N GLU A 190 5.31 -7.50 12.71
CA GLU A 190 6.33 -7.79 11.70
C GLU A 190 5.93 -7.15 10.37
N LEU A 191 6.88 -6.44 9.76
CA LEU A 191 6.73 -5.76 8.49
C LEU A 191 7.26 -6.65 7.37
N THR A 192 6.42 -6.88 6.36
CA THR A 192 6.64 -7.89 5.32
C THR A 192 7.19 -7.32 4.03
N ASN A 193 7.00 -6.02 3.78
CA ASN A 193 7.53 -5.35 2.61
C ASN A 193 9.05 -5.26 2.65
N LYS A 194 9.67 -5.35 1.47
CA LYS A 194 11.14 -5.41 1.35
C LYS A 194 11.75 -4.14 0.79
N THR A 195 11.05 -3.40 -0.05
CA THR A 195 11.59 -2.16 -0.63
C THR A 195 11.48 -0.97 0.31
N PHE A 196 12.25 0.09 0.04
CA PHE A 196 12.20 1.32 0.82
C PHE A 196 10.79 1.93 0.79
N ILE A 197 10.16 2.00 -0.40
CA ILE A 197 8.82 2.56 -0.58
C ILE A 197 7.79 1.74 0.21
N GLY A 198 7.74 0.43 -0.03
CA GLY A 198 6.76 -0.45 0.60
C GLY A 198 6.90 -0.50 2.11
N LEU A 199 8.15 -0.61 2.61
CA LEU A 199 8.40 -0.67 4.05
C LEU A 199 8.07 0.66 4.75
N SER A 200 8.42 1.80 4.14
CA SER A 200 8.07 3.13 4.66
C SER A 200 6.55 3.31 4.73
N TYR A 201 5.85 3.04 3.64
CA TYR A 201 4.39 3.18 3.56
C TYR A 201 3.68 2.28 4.56
N GLN A 202 4.12 1.03 4.67
CA GLN A 202 3.60 0.05 5.62
C GLN A 202 3.81 0.51 7.07
N LEU A 203 5.01 1.01 7.39
CA LEU A 203 5.35 1.53 8.71
C LEU A 203 4.45 2.72 9.11
N VAL A 204 4.23 3.66 8.19
CA VAL A 204 3.35 4.82 8.44
C VAL A 204 1.92 4.37 8.77
N ASN A 205 1.36 3.45 7.99
CA ASN A 205 0.01 2.94 8.24
C ASN A 205 -0.10 2.25 9.59
N LEU A 206 0.86 1.40 9.94
CA LEU A 206 0.90 0.73 11.24
C LEU A 206 0.97 1.74 12.39
N LEU A 207 1.87 2.73 12.30
CA LEU A 207 2.01 3.77 13.31
C LEU A 207 0.77 4.65 13.42
N ASN A 208 0.07 4.93 12.32
CA ASN A 208 -1.23 5.61 12.35
C ASN A 208 -2.28 4.80 13.11
N LEU A 209 -2.38 3.48 12.89
CA LEU A 209 -3.30 2.62 13.64
C LEU A 209 -2.94 2.57 15.14
N ILE A 210 -1.65 2.39 15.46
CA ILE A 210 -1.13 2.42 16.83
C ILE A 210 -1.47 3.77 17.51
N SER A 211 -1.29 4.88 16.79
CA SER A 211 -1.54 6.23 17.31
C SER A 211 -3.02 6.47 17.65
N LYS A 212 -3.94 5.83 16.92
CA LYS A 212 -5.38 5.93 17.15
C LYS A 212 -5.83 5.07 18.33
N ASN A 213 -5.37 3.81 18.40
CA ASN A 213 -5.69 2.91 19.51
C ASN A 213 -4.63 1.81 19.66
N PRO A 214 -3.67 1.96 20.58
CA PRO A 214 -2.55 1.02 20.74
C PRO A 214 -2.96 -0.32 21.34
N ASN A 215 -4.12 -0.39 22.01
CA ASN A 215 -4.60 -1.60 22.67
C ASN A 215 -5.48 -2.44 21.73
N LYS A 216 -5.80 -1.94 20.53
CA LYS A 216 -6.61 -2.67 19.55
C LYS A 216 -5.74 -3.74 18.89
N ASN A 217 -6.27 -4.95 18.72
CA ASN A 217 -5.55 -6.02 18.06
C ASN A 217 -5.43 -5.74 16.56
N ILE A 218 -4.32 -5.14 16.15
CA ILE A 218 -3.99 -4.91 14.74
C ILE A 218 -3.51 -6.23 14.15
N LYS A 219 -4.14 -6.67 13.06
CA LYS A 219 -3.75 -7.90 12.34
C LYS A 219 -3.04 -7.57 11.05
N VAL A 220 -2.09 -8.42 10.69
CA VAL A 220 -1.49 -8.42 9.35
C VAL A 220 -2.51 -9.01 8.38
N SER A 221 -2.86 -8.27 7.34
CA SER A 221 -3.68 -8.75 6.24
C SER A 221 -2.85 -9.68 5.35
N GLU A 222 -3.27 -10.95 5.24
CA GLU A 222 -2.72 -11.92 4.30
C GLU A 222 -3.19 -11.61 2.86
N ASN A 223 -2.63 -10.57 2.25
CA ASN A 223 -2.96 -10.26 0.86
C ASN A 223 -2.18 -11.16 -0.09
N ASN A 224 -2.80 -12.26 -0.54
CA ASN A 224 -2.20 -13.20 -1.51
C ASN A 224 -1.82 -12.55 -2.85
N ASN A 225 -2.43 -11.42 -3.23
CA ASN A 225 -1.98 -10.68 -4.41
C ASN A 225 -0.54 -10.17 -4.23
N HIS A 226 -0.14 -9.78 -3.02
CA HIS A 226 1.25 -9.40 -2.76
C HIS A 226 2.20 -10.58 -3.00
N TYR A 227 1.82 -11.79 -2.58
CA TYR A 227 2.60 -13.00 -2.83
C TYR A 227 2.71 -13.33 -4.33
N LEU A 228 1.58 -13.38 -5.05
CA LEU A 228 1.57 -13.63 -6.49
C LEU A 228 2.39 -12.59 -7.26
N ASN A 229 2.33 -11.32 -6.86
CA ASN A 229 3.12 -10.28 -7.52
C ASN A 229 4.61 -10.37 -7.22
N ASN A 230 5.01 -10.66 -5.97
CA ASN A 230 6.41 -10.93 -5.67
C ASN A 230 6.93 -12.10 -6.51
N LEU A 231 6.10 -13.11 -6.72
CA LEU A 231 6.38 -14.25 -7.57
C LEU A 231 6.52 -13.80 -9.05
N PHE A 232 5.54 -13.07 -9.59
CA PHE A 232 5.58 -12.53 -10.95
C PHE A 232 6.78 -11.59 -11.20
N PHE A 233 7.08 -10.66 -10.30
CA PHE A 233 8.22 -9.75 -10.44
C PHE A 233 9.56 -10.47 -10.32
N SER A 234 9.65 -11.50 -9.48
CA SER A 234 10.84 -12.35 -9.39
C SER A 234 11.07 -13.09 -10.70
N PHE A 235 10.02 -13.65 -11.30
CA PHE A 235 10.08 -14.31 -12.60
C PHE A 235 10.21 -13.35 -13.77
N TYR A 236 9.88 -12.07 -13.60
CA TYR A 236 9.96 -11.08 -14.66
C TYR A 236 11.38 -10.95 -15.23
N SER A 237 12.38 -11.08 -14.36
CA SER A 237 13.80 -11.08 -14.74
C SER A 237 14.19 -12.19 -15.75
N LEU A 238 13.34 -13.22 -15.90
CA LEU A 238 13.54 -14.33 -16.84
C LEU A 238 12.94 -14.07 -18.22
N PHE A 239 12.08 -13.06 -18.38
CA PHE A 239 11.47 -12.76 -19.67
C PHE A 239 12.37 -11.86 -20.53
N PRO A 240 12.42 -12.07 -21.86
CA PRO A 240 13.09 -11.16 -22.77
C PRO A 240 12.53 -9.74 -22.68
N SER A 241 13.42 -8.73 -22.76
CA SER A 241 13.06 -7.32 -22.55
C SER A 241 12.04 -6.74 -23.54
N PHE A 242 11.81 -7.38 -24.69
CA PHE A 242 10.76 -6.98 -25.62
C PHE A 242 9.37 -7.47 -25.19
N LEU A 243 9.30 -8.67 -24.58
CA LEU A 243 8.05 -9.26 -24.09
C LEU A 243 7.60 -8.59 -22.80
N SER A 244 8.58 -8.16 -22.02
CA SER A 244 8.44 -7.35 -20.81
C SER A 244 7.37 -6.25 -20.92
N SER A 245 7.50 -5.33 -21.88
CA SER A 245 6.57 -4.19 -22.00
C SER A 245 5.13 -4.64 -22.31
N PHE A 246 4.99 -5.68 -23.14
CA PHE A 246 3.70 -6.26 -23.47
C PHE A 246 3.02 -6.88 -22.24
N ILE A 247 3.77 -7.66 -21.46
CA ILE A 247 3.29 -8.29 -20.23
C ILE A 247 2.83 -7.22 -19.24
N PHE A 248 3.57 -6.13 -19.07
CA PHE A 248 3.13 -5.07 -18.13
C PHE A 248 1.90 -4.33 -18.59
N ARG A 249 1.79 -4.01 -19.87
CA ARG A 249 0.57 -3.38 -20.40
C ARG A 249 -0.64 -4.31 -20.27
N PHE A 250 -0.42 -5.61 -20.47
CA PHE A 250 -1.45 -6.62 -20.24
C PHE A 250 -1.86 -6.68 -18.76
N LEU A 251 -0.91 -6.83 -17.83
CA LEU A 251 -1.18 -6.87 -16.39
C LEU A 251 -1.83 -5.58 -15.88
N LEU A 252 -1.39 -4.42 -16.38
CA LEU A 252 -1.99 -3.12 -16.07
C LEU A 252 -3.47 -3.08 -16.47
N ARG A 253 -3.80 -3.57 -17.67
CA ARG A 253 -5.18 -3.64 -18.16
C ARG A 253 -6.00 -4.68 -17.41
N PHE A 254 -5.39 -5.81 -17.06
CA PHE A 254 -6.06 -6.93 -16.40
C PHE A 254 -6.35 -6.62 -14.93
N ASN A 255 -5.39 -6.11 -14.18
CA ASN A 255 -5.55 -5.77 -12.76
C ASN A 255 -6.25 -4.42 -12.55
N GLY A 256 -6.24 -3.55 -13.55
CA GLY A 256 -6.62 -2.14 -13.41
C GLY A 256 -5.47 -1.28 -12.86
N SER A 257 -5.45 -0.01 -13.25
CA SER A 257 -4.35 0.92 -12.96
C SER A 257 -4.10 1.15 -11.47
N MET A 258 -5.17 1.27 -10.67
CA MET A 258 -5.07 1.45 -9.22
C MET A 258 -4.36 0.25 -8.56
N VAL A 259 -4.88 -0.96 -8.76
CA VAL A 259 -4.32 -2.18 -8.16
C VAL A 259 -2.89 -2.41 -8.63
N PHE A 260 -2.63 -2.25 -9.93
CA PHE A 260 -1.30 -2.43 -10.49
C PHE A 260 -0.29 -1.41 -9.93
N SER A 261 -0.68 -0.14 -9.76
CA SER A 261 0.19 0.88 -9.14
C SER A 261 0.56 0.52 -7.70
N LYS A 262 -0.42 0.09 -6.88
CA LYS A 262 -0.18 -0.32 -5.50
C LYS A 262 0.76 -1.52 -5.40
N GLN A 263 0.63 -2.47 -6.33
CA GLN A 263 1.48 -3.65 -6.41
C GLN A 263 2.93 -3.31 -6.78
N ILE A 264 3.13 -2.45 -7.78
CA ILE A 264 4.47 -2.03 -8.22
C ILE A 264 5.23 -1.27 -7.14
N LEU A 265 4.50 -0.43 -6.40
CA LEU A 265 5.05 0.41 -5.34
C LEU A 265 5.10 -0.28 -3.98
N GLU A 266 4.55 -1.49 -3.86
CA GLU A 266 4.42 -2.23 -2.59
C GLU A 266 3.63 -1.46 -1.51
N ILE A 267 2.68 -0.60 -1.91
CA ILE A 267 1.89 0.27 -1.00
C ILE A 267 0.50 -0.28 -0.66
N ASN A 268 0.33 -1.61 -0.67
CA ASN A 268 -0.92 -2.20 -0.20
C ASN A 268 -1.06 -2.05 1.32
N ASN A 269 -2.28 -1.86 1.81
CA ASN A 269 -2.52 -1.88 3.24
C ASN A 269 -2.40 -3.31 3.75
N THR A 270 -1.41 -3.53 4.60
CA THR A 270 -1.11 -4.83 5.21
C THR A 270 -1.51 -4.88 6.68
N PHE A 271 -2.01 -3.79 7.27
CA PHE A 271 -2.47 -3.79 8.66
C PHE A 271 -3.88 -3.24 8.75
N THR A 272 -4.71 -3.93 9.53
CA THR A 272 -6.06 -3.47 9.84
C THR A 272 -6.30 -3.68 11.33
N SER A 273 -7.10 -2.81 11.93
CA SER A 273 -7.50 -2.96 13.33
C SER A 273 -8.77 -3.80 13.49
N GLU A 274 -9.26 -4.39 12.41
CA GLU A 274 -10.53 -5.12 12.34
C GLU A 274 -10.26 -6.57 11.94
N ASN A 275 -11.12 -7.50 12.37
CA ASN A 275 -11.01 -8.90 11.96
C ASN A 275 -11.42 -9.02 10.49
N TYR A 276 -10.50 -8.71 9.59
CA TYR A 276 -10.76 -8.74 8.16
C TYR A 276 -9.93 -9.82 7.48
N ILE A 277 -10.59 -10.77 6.85
CA ILE A 277 -9.98 -11.73 5.94
C ILE A 277 -10.09 -11.11 4.55
N PHE A 278 -8.98 -10.71 3.95
CA PHE A 278 -8.97 -10.30 2.55
C PHE A 278 -9.59 -11.43 1.73
N SER A 279 -10.74 -11.18 1.12
CA SER A 279 -11.45 -12.23 0.41
C SER A 279 -10.68 -12.54 -0.89
N ASN A 280 -10.11 -13.73 -0.94
CA ASN A 280 -9.49 -14.29 -2.14
C ASN A 280 -10.60 -14.64 -3.13
N PHE A 281 -11.17 -13.65 -3.79
CA PHE A 281 -12.13 -13.93 -4.84
C PHE A 281 -11.60 -13.42 -6.18
N ILE A 282 -10.75 -14.27 -6.74
CA ILE A 282 -10.58 -14.37 -8.19
C ILE A 282 -11.91 -14.80 -8.84
N ASP A 283 -12.82 -15.42 -8.06
CA ASP A 283 -14.06 -16.07 -8.54
C ASP A 283 -15.41 -15.43 -8.12
N GLU A 284 -15.45 -14.44 -7.22
CA GLU A 284 -16.68 -13.62 -7.04
C GLU A 284 -16.58 -12.43 -8.00
N ASP A 285 -17.33 -12.53 -9.10
CA ASP A 285 -17.60 -11.49 -10.10
C ASP A 285 -16.72 -10.25 -10.00
N GLN A 286 -15.58 -10.27 -10.71
CA GLN A 286 -14.60 -9.18 -10.81
C GLN A 286 -15.16 -7.84 -11.37
N SER A 287 -16.48 -7.66 -11.46
CA SER A 287 -17.14 -6.61 -12.24
C SER A 287 -18.07 -5.70 -11.44
N ILE A 288 -18.39 -5.99 -10.18
CA ILE A 288 -19.48 -5.28 -9.49
C ILE A 288 -19.04 -3.88 -9.02
N SER A 289 -17.79 -3.69 -8.60
CA SER A 289 -17.36 -2.44 -7.97
C SER A 289 -15.86 -2.15 -8.16
N SER A 290 -15.49 -0.86 -8.22
CA SER A 290 -14.09 -0.41 -8.27
C SER A 290 -13.32 -0.57 -6.95
N PHE A 291 -14.03 -0.76 -5.83
CA PHE A 291 -13.45 -0.93 -4.50
C PHE A 291 -13.84 -2.28 -3.96
N LYS A 292 -12.84 -3.04 -3.51
CA LYS A 292 -13.08 -4.33 -2.91
C LYS A 292 -13.09 -4.19 -1.41
N ILE A 293 -13.73 -5.16 -0.81
CA ILE A 293 -13.45 -5.65 0.52
C ILE A 293 -11.93 -5.46 0.86
N GLY A 294 -11.63 -4.70 1.93
CA GLY A 294 -10.27 -4.39 2.39
C GLY A 294 -9.64 -3.11 1.84
N ASP A 295 -10.27 -2.44 0.86
CA ASP A 295 -9.84 -1.12 0.39
C ASP A 295 -10.36 -0.01 1.32
N PHE A 296 -9.66 1.12 1.42
CA PHE A 296 -10.27 2.34 1.96
C PHE A 296 -11.04 3.04 0.86
N LEU A 297 -12.22 3.57 1.20
CA LEU A 297 -12.90 4.50 0.31
C LEU A 297 -12.02 5.74 0.10
N PRO A 298 -12.00 6.27 -1.14
CA PRO A 298 -11.18 7.41 -1.48
C PRO A 298 -11.71 8.66 -0.79
N LYS A 299 -10.90 9.71 -0.75
CA LYS A 299 -11.33 11.02 -0.26
C LYS A 299 -12.36 11.59 -1.25
N ILE A 300 -13.64 11.53 -0.87
CA ILE A 300 -14.76 12.07 -1.65
C ILE A 300 -15.26 13.34 -0.97
N LEU A 301 -15.19 14.46 -1.68
CA LEU A 301 -15.69 15.74 -1.21
C LEU A 301 -17.21 15.83 -1.37
N LEU A 302 -17.88 16.25 -0.30
CA LEU A 302 -19.29 16.57 -0.29
C LEU A 302 -19.47 18.01 -0.77
N LYS A 303 -20.09 18.19 -1.94
CA LYS A 303 -20.29 19.49 -2.58
C LYS A 303 -21.02 20.50 -1.69
N SER A 304 -21.93 20.02 -0.83
CA SER A 304 -22.78 20.87 -0.01
C SER A 304 -22.13 21.37 1.29
N LYS A 305 -20.98 20.82 1.72
CA LYS A 305 -20.50 21.03 3.11
C LYS A 305 -19.00 21.26 3.30
N ASN A 306 -18.16 21.35 2.25
CA ASN A 306 -16.69 21.36 2.40
C ASN A 306 -16.17 20.28 3.36
N LYS A 307 -16.86 19.14 3.41
CA LYS A 307 -16.56 17.98 4.24
C LYS A 307 -16.26 16.79 3.35
N ASN A 308 -15.53 15.81 3.86
CA ASN A 308 -15.32 14.54 3.18
C ASN A 308 -16.36 13.51 3.59
N LEU A 309 -16.57 12.52 2.73
CA LEU A 309 -17.41 11.36 3.02
C LEU A 309 -16.96 10.66 4.31
N LYS A 310 -15.64 10.58 4.55
CA LYS A 310 -15.06 10.00 5.77
C LYS A 310 -15.56 10.69 7.05
N ASP A 311 -15.93 11.97 6.99
CA ASP A 311 -16.42 12.72 8.15
C ASP A 311 -17.84 12.30 8.58
N LEU A 312 -18.53 11.52 7.75
CA LEU A 312 -19.87 11.00 8.02
C LEU A 312 -19.84 9.60 8.66
N PHE A 313 -18.67 8.95 8.71
CA PHE A 313 -18.53 7.63 9.32
C PHE A 313 -18.45 7.77 10.85
N THR A 314 -19.62 7.75 11.50
CA THR A 314 -19.71 7.91 12.96
C THR A 314 -19.65 6.58 13.70
N ASP A 315 -20.14 5.51 13.07
CA ASP A 315 -20.45 4.24 13.71
C ASP A 315 -19.43 3.16 13.34
N GLU A 316 -19.43 2.02 14.04
CA GLU A 316 -18.53 0.90 13.71
C GLU A 316 -18.84 0.32 12.33
N ILE A 317 -20.11 0.35 11.93
CA ILE A 317 -20.64 -0.08 10.65
C ILE A 317 -21.41 1.09 10.04
N ASN A 318 -21.05 1.50 8.84
CA ASN A 318 -21.72 2.57 8.09
C ASN A 318 -22.08 2.01 6.71
N ILE A 319 -23.30 2.24 6.25
CA ILE A 319 -23.74 1.78 4.92
C ILE A 319 -23.72 2.98 3.97
N VAL A 320 -22.97 2.88 2.88
CA VAL A 320 -22.91 3.89 1.82
C VAL A 320 -23.62 3.37 0.58
N CYS A 321 -24.64 4.09 0.13
CA CYS A 321 -25.44 3.69 -1.03
C CYS A 321 -25.96 4.91 -1.81
N SER A 322 -26.59 4.66 -2.96
CA SER A 322 -27.32 5.70 -3.68
C SER A 322 -28.55 6.16 -2.90
N SER A 323 -28.88 7.45 -3.02
CA SER A 323 -30.14 8.00 -2.52
C SER A 323 -31.38 7.43 -3.21
N ASN A 324 -31.20 6.78 -4.36
CA ASN A 324 -32.24 6.02 -5.04
C ASN A 324 -32.41 4.58 -4.51
N SER A 325 -31.55 4.13 -3.60
CA SER A 325 -31.65 2.78 -3.06
C SER A 325 -32.73 2.71 -1.98
N ASN A 326 -33.56 1.67 -2.03
CA ASN A 326 -34.58 1.40 -1.00
C ASN A 326 -34.00 0.67 0.23
N ILE A 327 -32.73 0.93 0.54
CA ILE A 327 -32.03 0.28 1.66
C ILE A 327 -32.56 0.85 2.97
N ASN A 328 -33.15 -0.02 3.80
CA ASN A 328 -33.59 0.33 5.15
C ASN A 328 -32.77 -0.48 6.17
N THR A 329 -32.09 0.21 7.08
CA THR A 329 -31.18 -0.39 8.06
C THR A 329 -31.26 0.37 9.39
N LYS A 330 -30.86 -0.31 10.48
CA LYS A 330 -30.68 0.32 11.81
C LYS A 330 -29.29 0.93 11.99
N GLU A 331 -28.34 0.57 11.13
CA GLU A 331 -26.98 1.11 11.12
C GLU A 331 -26.95 2.51 10.49
N ASN A 332 -25.84 3.24 10.66
CA ASN A 332 -25.67 4.56 10.04
C ASN A 332 -25.73 4.48 8.51
N LEU A 333 -26.84 4.96 7.93
CA LEU A 333 -27.07 4.98 6.48
C LEU A 333 -26.66 6.33 5.88
N ILE A 334 -25.70 6.29 4.97
CA ILE A 334 -25.18 7.44 4.25
C ILE A 334 -25.60 7.34 2.79
N THR A 335 -26.64 8.09 2.43
CA THR A 335 -27.11 8.16 1.05
C THR A 335 -26.36 9.25 0.28
N LEU A 336 -25.90 8.91 -0.93
CA LEU A 336 -25.16 9.81 -1.82
C LEU A 336 -25.94 10.06 -3.10
N LYS A 337 -25.82 11.26 -3.67
CA LYS A 337 -26.49 11.65 -4.91
C LYS A 337 -25.66 12.59 -5.78
N THR A 338 -26.01 12.67 -7.05
CA THR A 338 -25.51 13.70 -8.00
C THR A 338 -26.56 14.80 -8.20
N GLU A 339 -26.24 15.83 -8.99
CA GLU A 339 -27.17 16.92 -9.33
C GLU A 339 -28.37 16.44 -10.17
N ASP A 340 -28.23 15.31 -10.85
CA ASP A 340 -29.26 14.70 -11.69
C ASP A 340 -30.38 14.05 -10.84
N HIS A 341 -30.09 13.75 -9.59
CA HIS A 341 -30.99 13.11 -8.62
C HIS A 341 -31.85 14.14 -7.88
N LYS A 342 -32.64 14.92 -8.63
CA LYS A 342 -33.49 15.99 -8.08
C LYS A 342 -34.59 15.41 -7.18
N GLY A 343 -34.82 16.04 -6.04
CA GLY A 343 -35.91 15.68 -5.10
C GLY A 343 -35.62 14.52 -4.16
N LEU A 344 -34.44 13.90 -4.23
CA LEU A 344 -34.03 12.79 -3.35
C LEU A 344 -33.19 13.30 -2.17
N ASP A 345 -33.35 12.72 -1.00
CA ASP A 345 -32.57 13.07 0.18
C ASP A 345 -31.22 12.34 0.22
N GLY A 346 -30.14 13.10 0.40
CA GLY A 346 -28.78 12.55 0.47
C GLY A 346 -27.69 13.58 0.28
N GLN A 347 -26.44 13.18 0.49
CA GLN A 347 -25.28 14.05 0.37
C GLN A 347 -24.87 14.19 -1.10
N LEU A 348 -24.66 15.43 -1.53
CA LEU A 348 -24.30 15.73 -2.91
C LEU A 348 -22.81 15.50 -3.15
N ILE A 349 -22.48 14.65 -4.12
CA ILE A 349 -21.11 14.37 -4.58
C ILE A 349 -20.97 14.65 -6.08
N SER A 350 -19.75 14.60 -6.61
CA SER A 350 -19.55 14.68 -8.06
C SER A 350 -20.03 13.39 -8.76
N THR A 351 -20.48 13.54 -10.00
CA THR A 351 -20.86 12.41 -10.87
C THR A 351 -19.72 11.40 -11.00
N SER A 352 -18.48 11.89 -11.16
CA SER A 352 -17.30 11.03 -11.23
C SER A 352 -17.09 10.20 -9.97
N SER A 353 -17.29 10.75 -8.77
CA SER A 353 -17.19 10.00 -7.51
C SER A 353 -18.34 9.00 -7.35
N TYR A 354 -19.53 9.37 -7.82
CA TYR A 354 -20.71 8.51 -7.80
C TYR A 354 -20.53 7.28 -8.71
N GLU A 355 -20.02 7.48 -9.92
CA GLU A 355 -19.64 6.41 -10.86
C GLU A 355 -18.47 5.57 -10.34
N LEU A 356 -17.49 6.19 -9.68
CA LEU A 356 -16.34 5.50 -9.09
C LEU A 356 -16.76 4.41 -8.10
N LEU A 357 -17.77 4.74 -7.30
CA LEU A 357 -18.37 3.86 -6.31
C LEU A 357 -19.43 2.93 -6.93
N ASN A 358 -19.70 3.03 -8.23
CA ASN A 358 -20.77 2.27 -8.90
C ASN A 358 -22.10 2.23 -8.12
N LEU A 359 -22.52 3.36 -7.54
CA LEU A 359 -23.66 3.41 -6.60
C LEU A 359 -25.02 3.14 -7.26
N ASN A 360 -25.08 3.10 -8.59
CA ASN A 360 -26.28 2.66 -9.30
C ASN A 360 -26.59 1.19 -9.03
N ASP A 361 -25.55 0.36 -8.88
CA ASP A 361 -25.70 -1.07 -8.77
C ASP A 361 -25.35 -1.58 -7.37
N CYS A 362 -24.49 -0.86 -6.64
CA CYS A 362 -23.82 -1.37 -5.45
C CYS A 362 -24.07 -0.55 -4.19
N PHE A 363 -23.92 -1.21 -3.04
CA PHE A 363 -23.77 -0.56 -1.75
C PHE A 363 -22.49 -1.04 -1.07
N TYR A 364 -21.99 -0.22 -0.16
CA TYR A 364 -20.81 -0.53 0.64
C TYR A 364 -21.17 -0.56 2.12
N VAL A 365 -20.56 -1.48 2.84
CA VAL A 365 -20.48 -1.44 4.30
C VAL A 365 -19.05 -1.04 4.64
N VAL A 366 -18.91 0.06 5.37
CA VAL A 366 -17.62 0.67 5.68
C VAL A 366 -17.47 0.94 7.16
N SER A 367 -16.25 0.75 7.65
CA SER A 367 -15.93 1.05 9.03
C SER A 367 -15.80 2.54 9.29
N LYS A 368 -15.67 2.91 10.56
CA LYS A 368 -15.45 4.30 11.01
C LYS A 368 -14.25 4.98 10.34
N ASP A 369 -13.21 4.21 9.99
CA ASP A 369 -12.02 4.73 9.32
C ASP A 369 -12.15 4.79 7.79
N GLY A 370 -13.29 4.34 7.25
CA GLY A 370 -13.59 4.27 5.83
C GLY A 370 -13.06 3.01 5.14
N LEU A 371 -12.75 1.95 5.90
CA LEU A 371 -12.35 0.65 5.35
C LEU A 371 -13.59 -0.09 4.85
N VAL A 372 -13.58 -0.57 3.60
CA VAL A 372 -14.66 -1.38 3.03
C VAL A 372 -14.64 -2.76 3.67
N GLN A 373 -15.66 -3.04 4.47
CA GLN A 373 -15.89 -4.33 5.11
C GLN A 373 -16.72 -5.27 4.23
N PHE A 374 -17.60 -4.72 3.39
CA PHE A 374 -18.43 -5.50 2.49
C PHE A 374 -18.86 -4.64 1.29
N VAL A 375 -19.05 -5.27 0.14
CA VAL A 375 -19.61 -4.65 -1.07
C VAL A 375 -20.49 -5.67 -1.76
N ASP A 376 -21.70 -5.27 -2.15
CA ASP A 376 -22.64 -6.14 -2.85
C ASP A 376 -23.62 -5.31 -3.69
N LEU A 377 -24.37 -5.98 -4.55
CA LEU A 377 -25.40 -5.38 -5.38
C LEU A 377 -26.61 -4.98 -4.53
N ILE A 378 -27.19 -3.82 -4.84
CA ILE A 378 -28.41 -3.30 -4.17
C ILE A 378 -29.54 -4.33 -4.25
N LYS A 379 -29.67 -5.05 -5.38
CA LYS A 379 -30.68 -6.10 -5.56
C LYS A 379 -30.56 -7.27 -4.56
N ASN A 380 -29.36 -7.52 -4.03
CA ASN A 380 -29.11 -8.60 -3.08
C ASN A 380 -29.43 -8.16 -1.63
N PHE A 381 -29.56 -6.86 -1.38
CA PHE A 381 -29.96 -6.33 -0.08
C PHE A 381 -31.37 -6.80 0.31
N GLU A 382 -32.30 -6.89 -0.66
CA GLU A 382 -33.66 -7.41 -0.43
C GLU A 382 -33.69 -8.93 -0.16
N ALA A 383 -32.72 -9.68 -0.67
CA ALA A 383 -32.66 -11.14 -0.56
C ALA A 383 -31.97 -11.65 0.73
N SER A 384 -31.07 -10.85 1.32
CA SER A 384 -30.12 -11.27 2.37
C SER A 384 -30.59 -11.06 3.82
N MET A 385 -31.76 -10.44 4.05
CA MET A 385 -32.37 -10.32 5.40
C MET A 385 -33.18 -11.56 5.84
N LYS A 386 -33.14 -12.68 5.11
CA LYS A 386 -33.54 -13.99 5.66
C LYS A 386 -32.34 -14.63 6.36
N THR A 387 -32.39 -14.68 7.69
CA THR A 387 -31.41 -15.22 8.65
C THR A 387 -31.20 -16.74 8.57
N SER A 388 -31.06 -17.31 7.37
CA SER A 388 -30.77 -18.73 7.21
C SER A 388 -30.22 -19.07 5.82
N GLN A 389 -29.06 -18.53 5.44
CA GLN A 389 -28.26 -19.14 4.37
C GLN A 389 -26.79 -18.72 4.33
N ILE A 390 -26.14 -18.64 5.49
CA ILE A 390 -24.67 -18.74 5.57
C ILE A 390 -24.31 -20.19 5.89
N LYS A 391 -24.59 -21.09 4.96
CA LYS A 391 -23.80 -22.31 4.77
C LYS A 391 -23.20 -22.15 3.39
N SER A 392 -21.88 -21.97 3.33
CA SER A 392 -21.10 -21.88 2.10
C SER A 392 -21.49 -23.02 1.15
N LYS A 393 -22.40 -22.75 0.23
CA LYS A 393 -22.65 -23.63 -0.90
C LYS A 393 -21.63 -23.24 -1.96
N TYR A 394 -20.46 -23.87 -1.87
CA TYR A 394 -19.56 -24.06 -3.00
C TYR A 394 -20.41 -24.61 -4.17
N SER A 395 -20.71 -23.78 -5.16
CA SER A 395 -21.66 -24.11 -6.22
C SER A 395 -21.01 -24.46 -7.56
N ASP A 396 -19.68 -24.50 -7.64
CA ASP A 396 -19.02 -24.93 -8.87
C ASP A 396 -18.94 -26.47 -8.96
N LYS A 397 -19.74 -27.05 -9.85
CA LYS A 397 -19.74 -28.48 -10.15
C LYS A 397 -18.40 -28.94 -10.75
N LYS A 398 -17.65 -28.07 -11.45
CA LYS A 398 -16.34 -28.42 -12.00
C LYS A 398 -15.29 -28.54 -10.90
N GLN A 399 -15.26 -27.57 -9.98
CA GLN A 399 -14.36 -27.59 -8.83
C GLN A 399 -14.65 -28.79 -7.92
N LYS A 400 -15.93 -29.12 -7.69
CA LYS A 400 -16.30 -30.33 -6.94
C LYS A 400 -15.80 -31.62 -7.58
N SER A 401 -15.72 -31.69 -8.91
CA SER A 401 -15.12 -32.85 -9.61
C SER A 401 -13.61 -32.93 -9.47
N MET A 402 -12.92 -31.78 -9.43
CA MET A 402 -11.48 -31.68 -9.23
C MET A 402 -11.09 -32.02 -7.79
N ASP A 403 -11.90 -31.60 -6.82
CA ASP A 403 -11.66 -31.86 -5.39
C ASP A 403 -12.04 -33.29 -4.99
N SER A 404 -12.95 -33.94 -5.73
CA SER A 404 -13.25 -35.38 -5.60
C SER A 404 -12.24 -36.29 -6.30
N PHE A 405 -11.14 -35.74 -6.85
CA PHE A 405 -10.10 -36.50 -7.52
C PHE A 405 -9.31 -37.34 -6.51
N ASP A 406 -9.55 -38.65 -6.52
CA ASP A 406 -8.88 -39.60 -5.62
C ASP A 406 -7.44 -39.84 -6.09
N VAL A 407 -6.51 -39.12 -5.47
CA VAL A 407 -5.05 -39.15 -5.75
C VAL A 407 -4.48 -40.57 -5.68
N LYS A 408 -5.12 -41.49 -4.95
CA LYS A 408 -4.68 -42.89 -4.83
C LYS A 408 -4.70 -43.67 -6.14
N ASN A 409 -5.51 -43.23 -7.11
CA ASN A 409 -5.61 -43.87 -8.42
C ASN A 409 -4.68 -43.21 -9.47
N PHE A 410 -3.90 -42.20 -9.08
CA PHE A 410 -2.98 -41.51 -9.99
C PHE A 410 -1.57 -42.07 -9.84
N THR A 411 -1.13 -42.85 -10.81
CA THR A 411 0.29 -43.18 -10.96
C THR A 411 1.00 -41.99 -11.58
N ALA A 412 1.70 -41.21 -10.75
CA ALA A 412 2.50 -40.08 -11.21
C ALA A 412 3.57 -40.57 -12.20
N SER A 413 3.32 -40.36 -13.48
CA SER A 413 4.35 -40.43 -14.51
C SER A 413 4.49 -39.04 -15.11
N LEU A 414 5.69 -38.47 -15.01
CA LEU A 414 6.03 -37.27 -15.77
C LEU A 414 5.83 -37.61 -17.26
N PRO A 415 5.16 -36.75 -18.05
CA PRO A 415 5.15 -36.92 -19.49
C PRO A 415 6.61 -37.05 -19.95
N ARG A 416 6.96 -38.15 -20.62
CA ARG A 416 8.30 -38.32 -21.18
C ARG A 416 8.59 -37.08 -22.03
N ALA A 417 9.51 -36.27 -21.54
CA ALA A 417 9.98 -35.08 -22.21
C ALA A 417 10.52 -35.44 -23.59
N SER A 418 9.72 -35.22 -24.64
CA SER A 418 10.22 -35.12 -26.01
C SER A 418 10.73 -33.69 -26.25
N PHE A 419 11.60 -33.19 -25.37
CA PHE A 419 12.32 -31.94 -25.61
C PHE A 419 13.48 -32.21 -26.59
N ASN A 420 13.19 -32.18 -27.89
CA ASN A 420 14.22 -31.91 -28.90
C ASN A 420 14.59 -30.41 -28.82
N LEU A 421 15.18 -30.00 -27.70
CA LEU A 421 15.89 -28.73 -27.58
C LEU A 421 17.19 -28.85 -28.39
N ARG A 422 17.15 -28.50 -29.68
CA ARG A 422 18.36 -28.19 -30.44
C ARG A 422 18.98 -26.93 -29.85
N LEU A 423 19.89 -27.10 -28.90
CA LEU A 423 20.78 -26.05 -28.43
C LEU A 423 21.63 -25.55 -29.61
N PRO A 424 21.75 -24.22 -29.83
CA PRO A 424 22.63 -23.68 -30.87
C PRO A 424 24.10 -23.99 -30.55
N PRO A 425 24.93 -24.31 -31.55
CA PRO A 425 26.31 -24.74 -31.34
C PRO A 425 27.21 -23.52 -31.10
N ILE A 426 27.19 -22.98 -29.87
CA ILE A 426 28.19 -22.02 -29.40
C ILE A 426 28.69 -22.44 -28.02
N PHE A 427 29.10 -23.69 -27.88
CA PHE A 427 30.02 -24.14 -26.83
C PHE A 427 30.77 -25.39 -27.31
N LYS A 428 31.68 -25.20 -28.26
CA LYS A 428 32.91 -26.00 -28.32
C LYS A 428 34.06 -25.02 -28.15
N LYS A 429 34.70 -25.06 -26.97
CA LYS A 429 36.06 -24.55 -26.78
C LYS A 429 36.98 -25.76 -26.83
N GLN A 430 37.77 -25.86 -27.88
CA GLN A 430 39.23 -25.92 -27.89
C GLN A 430 39.69 -25.91 -29.33
#